data_AF-A0AA38M9X1-F1
#
_entry.id   AF-A0AA38M9X1-F1
#
_cell.length_a   1.000
_cell.length_b   1.000
_cell.length_c   1.000
_cell.angle_alpha   90.00
_cell.angle_beta   90.00
_cell.angle_gamma   90.00
#
_symmetry.space_group_name_H-M   'P 1'
#
loop_
_entity.id
_entity.type
_entity.pdbx_description
1 polymer ?
#
loop_
_entity_poly.entity_id
_entity_poly.type
_entity_poly.pdbx_seq_one_letter_code
_entity_poly.pdbx_strand_id
1 'polypeptide(L)'
;MASTDNNDENDDQHFILRCFQFISYPFVVVINRLVSDIHFMEQFYIKLYNIYAFVSQMFFFLSCTLAFNEYNASKKEEEFILTGLKTLLFYSVFTYFASKTRDILSPTHPSLFHNWNLTEGLCRIVIEWAKAIIVVICLREQGIYFKPSVPYAIFTFSYYLCTEKIFTEICLKLCQYLDFDIFDDLEHLYVPLVLNMYTMALSLIINLYLLIIAEFMTFTFVSCYFTIYIRLKDSYYNYWTVVKLARKTFENFRTASQKELEEFDDVCAVCLNKMSKAKITPCNHFFHPNCLKECLKSSLLCPICKVSF
;
A
#
# COMPACT_ATOMS: atom_id res chain seq x y z
N MET A 1 -14.19 44.15 57.25
CA MET A 1 -14.53 44.49 55.85
C MET A 1 -13.41 44.04 54.91
N ALA A 2 -12.99 42.78 54.96
CA ALA A 2 -11.91 42.25 54.10
C ALA A 2 -12.02 40.73 53.90
N SER A 3 -13.22 40.18 54.00
CA SER A 3 -13.48 38.73 53.91
C SER A 3 -14.64 38.37 52.98
N THR A 4 -15.16 39.35 52.23
CA THR A 4 -16.24 39.16 51.24
C THR A 4 -15.71 39.16 49.81
N ASP A 5 -14.61 39.86 49.50
CA ASP A 5 -14.11 39.98 48.11
C ASP A 5 -13.39 38.72 47.57
N ASN A 6 -12.82 37.88 48.43
CA ASN A 6 -12.09 36.67 47.99
C ASN A 6 -13.00 35.49 47.60
N ASN A 7 -14.28 35.51 47.98
CA ASN A 7 -15.22 34.45 47.62
C ASN A 7 -15.84 34.69 46.23
N ASP A 8 -16.07 35.96 45.85
CA ASP A 8 -16.65 36.31 44.56
C ASP A 8 -15.66 36.05 43.39
N GLU A 9 -14.35 36.32 43.55
CA GLU A 9 -13.34 36.05 42.51
C GLU A 9 -13.16 34.54 42.20
N ASN A 10 -13.35 33.67 43.20
CA ASN A 10 -13.16 32.22 43.06
C ASN A 10 -14.40 31.55 42.41
N ASP A 11 -15.59 32.08 42.68
CA ASP A 11 -16.83 31.65 42.02
C ASP A 11 -16.88 32.11 40.56
N ASP A 12 -16.38 33.31 40.24
CA ASP A 12 -16.28 33.82 38.87
C ASP A 12 -15.30 33.00 38.02
N GLN A 13 -14.14 32.60 38.56
CA GLN A 13 -13.21 31.70 37.87
C GLN A 13 -13.83 30.32 37.60
N HIS A 14 -14.57 29.76 38.56
CA HIS A 14 -15.22 28.47 38.41
C HIS A 14 -16.40 28.52 37.42
N PHE A 15 -17.11 29.65 37.34
CA PHE A 15 -18.16 29.90 36.35
C PHE A 15 -17.58 30.01 34.92
N ILE A 16 -16.48 30.74 34.73
CA ILE A 16 -15.80 30.85 33.43
C ILE A 16 -15.30 29.48 32.94
N LEU A 17 -14.73 28.67 33.83
CA LEU A 17 -14.25 27.33 33.48
C LEU A 17 -15.39 26.38 33.08
N ARG A 18 -16.54 26.46 33.78
CA ARG A 18 -17.76 25.73 33.42
C ARG A 18 -18.36 26.21 32.11
N CYS A 19 -18.39 27.51 31.85
CA CYS A 19 -18.82 28.06 30.56
C CYS A 19 -17.91 27.61 29.42
N PHE A 20 -16.59 27.58 29.63
CA PHE A 20 -15.63 27.07 28.65
C PHE A 20 -15.81 25.57 28.38
N GLN A 21 -16.05 24.76 29.42
CA GLN A 21 -16.38 23.33 29.25
C GLN A 21 -17.73 23.11 28.56
N PHE A 22 -18.74 23.91 28.88
CA PHE A 22 -20.07 23.82 28.28
C PHE A 22 -20.08 24.25 26.80
N ILE A 23 -19.26 25.24 26.44
CA ILE A 23 -19.09 25.67 25.05
C ILE A 23 -18.18 24.68 24.29
N SER A 24 -17.09 24.21 24.89
CA SER A 24 -16.16 23.29 24.22
C SER A 24 -16.74 21.90 23.97
N TYR A 25 -17.62 21.39 24.83
CA TYR A 25 -18.23 20.07 24.68
C TYR A 25 -18.97 19.86 23.33
N PRO A 26 -19.91 20.74 22.91
CA PRO A 26 -20.56 20.60 21.60
C PRO A 26 -19.57 20.74 20.44
N PHE A 27 -18.56 21.63 20.55
CA PHE A 27 -17.50 21.73 19.53
C PHE A 27 -16.69 20.43 19.42
N VAL A 28 -16.32 19.80 20.55
CA VAL A 28 -15.59 18.53 20.57
C VAL A 28 -16.44 17.41 19.96
N VAL A 29 -17.75 17.36 20.25
CA VAL A 29 -18.66 16.37 19.67
C VAL A 29 -18.77 16.55 18.15
N VAL A 30 -18.90 17.79 17.67
CA VAL A 30 -18.95 18.10 16.23
C VAL A 30 -17.64 17.75 15.54
N ILE A 31 -16.50 18.11 16.12
CA ILE A 31 -15.16 17.78 15.60
C ILE A 31 -14.98 16.26 15.55
N ASN A 32 -15.32 15.54 16.61
CA ASN A 32 -15.21 14.07 16.64
C ASN A 32 -16.08 13.41 15.56
N ARG A 33 -17.29 13.94 15.32
CA ARG A 33 -18.15 13.46 14.23
C ARG A 33 -17.51 13.71 12.87
N LEU A 34 -17.04 14.93 12.61
CA LEU A 34 -16.36 15.26 11.35
C LEU A 34 -15.10 14.41 11.13
N VAL A 35 -14.29 14.18 12.16
CA VAL A 35 -13.10 13.33 12.08
C VAL A 35 -13.48 11.88 11.78
N SER A 36 -14.55 11.37 12.39
CA SER A 36 -15.08 10.04 12.08
C SER A 36 -15.56 9.93 10.63
N ASP A 37 -16.26 10.94 10.15
CA ASP A 37 -16.77 10.98 8.77
C ASP A 37 -15.61 11.05 7.76
N ILE A 38 -14.60 11.89 8.01
CA ILE A 38 -13.37 11.93 7.23
C ILE A 38 -12.66 10.58 7.26
N HIS A 39 -12.55 9.95 8.43
CA HIS A 39 -11.92 8.65 8.55
C HIS A 39 -12.61 7.59 7.68
N PHE A 40 -13.95 7.58 7.67
CA PHE A 40 -14.75 6.69 6.83
C PHE A 40 -14.52 6.96 5.35
N MET A 41 -14.53 8.23 4.94
CA MET A 41 -14.28 8.63 3.55
C MET A 41 -12.87 8.24 3.09
N GLU A 42 -11.86 8.43 3.92
CA GLU A 42 -10.49 8.00 3.64
C GLU A 42 -10.38 6.48 3.49
N GLN A 43 -11.07 5.70 4.34
CA GLN A 43 -11.09 4.23 4.22
C GLN A 43 -11.80 3.77 2.95
N PHE A 44 -12.90 4.43 2.59
CA PHE A 44 -13.60 4.17 1.34
C PHE A 44 -12.70 4.51 0.14
N TYR A 45 -11.99 5.63 0.20
CA TYR A 45 -11.03 6.04 -0.83
C TYR A 45 -9.89 5.03 -0.99
N ILE A 46 -9.32 4.51 0.10
CA ILE A 46 -8.28 3.46 0.07
C ILE A 46 -8.80 2.18 -0.61
N LYS A 47 -10.06 1.79 -0.39
CA LYS A 47 -10.67 0.64 -1.08
C LYS A 47 -10.74 0.82 -2.60
N LEU A 48 -10.84 2.06 -3.08
CA LEU A 48 -10.78 2.40 -4.50
C LEU A 48 -9.32 2.47 -4.99
N TYR A 49 -8.57 1.36 -4.86
CA TYR A 49 -7.12 1.32 -5.06
C TYR A 49 -6.64 2.01 -6.34
N ASN A 50 -7.32 1.81 -7.47
CA ASN A 50 -6.87 2.38 -8.75
C ASN A 50 -6.92 3.92 -8.74
N ILE A 51 -7.94 4.51 -8.11
CA ILE A 51 -8.08 5.97 -7.98
C ILE A 51 -7.10 6.49 -6.94
N TYR A 52 -6.99 5.79 -5.81
CA TYR A 52 -6.02 6.08 -4.76
C TYR A 52 -4.59 6.14 -5.31
N ALA A 53 -4.14 5.07 -5.98
CA ALA A 53 -2.83 4.97 -6.59
C ALA A 53 -2.58 6.08 -7.60
N PHE A 54 -3.53 6.34 -8.50
CA PHE A 54 -3.42 7.39 -9.52
C PHE A 54 -3.23 8.78 -8.92
N VAL A 55 -4.03 9.13 -7.91
CA VAL A 55 -3.94 10.45 -7.26
C VAL A 55 -2.63 10.59 -6.48
N SER A 56 -2.19 9.55 -5.76
CA SER A 56 -0.89 9.59 -5.07
C SER A 56 0.28 9.69 -6.05
N GLN A 57 0.24 8.98 -7.19
CA GLN A 57 1.23 9.11 -8.28
C GLN A 57 1.25 10.53 -8.83
N MET A 58 0.07 11.10 -9.10
CA MET A 58 -0.08 12.47 -9.58
C MET A 58 0.59 13.45 -8.61
N PHE A 59 0.20 13.49 -7.34
CA PHE A 59 0.80 14.40 -6.36
C PHE A 59 2.31 14.22 -6.20
N PHE A 60 2.80 12.98 -6.18
CA PHE A 60 4.24 12.73 -6.11
C PHE A 60 5.00 13.25 -7.34
N PHE A 61 4.44 13.11 -8.55
CA PHE A 61 5.07 13.59 -9.78
C PHE A 61 5.09 15.10 -9.87
N LEU A 62 4.01 15.76 -9.43
CA LEU A 62 3.98 17.21 -9.31
C LEU A 62 5.04 17.69 -8.31
N SER A 63 5.19 17.02 -7.15
CA SER A 63 6.25 17.31 -6.19
C SER A 63 7.65 17.13 -6.76
N CYS A 64 7.88 16.07 -7.54
CA CYS A 64 9.17 15.88 -8.24
C CYS A 64 9.42 16.94 -9.31
N THR A 65 8.37 17.38 -10.02
CA THR A 65 8.48 18.43 -11.05
C THR A 65 8.93 19.74 -10.43
N LEU A 66 8.38 20.08 -9.27
CA LEU A 66 8.81 21.25 -8.49
C LEU A 66 10.22 21.07 -7.92
N ALA A 67 10.51 19.89 -7.34
CA ALA A 67 11.81 19.65 -6.69
C ALA A 67 12.99 19.69 -7.66
N PHE A 68 12.81 19.19 -8.88
CA PHE A 68 13.85 19.19 -9.91
C PHE A 68 13.77 20.38 -10.88
N ASN A 69 12.84 21.32 -10.65
CA ASN A 69 12.56 22.44 -11.56
C ASN A 69 12.37 21.98 -13.02
N GLU A 70 11.66 20.86 -13.19
CA GLU A 70 11.40 20.24 -14.49
C GLU A 70 10.22 20.94 -15.20
N TYR A 71 10.29 22.26 -15.33
CA TYR A 71 9.31 23.09 -16.02
C TYR A 71 10.01 24.27 -16.71
N ASN A 72 9.49 24.74 -17.84
CA ASN A 72 10.08 25.89 -18.50
C ASN A 72 9.80 27.17 -17.69
N ALA A 73 10.87 27.85 -17.26
CA ALA A 73 10.80 29.07 -16.44
C ALA A 73 9.98 30.22 -17.07
N SER A 74 9.71 30.16 -18.38
CA SER A 74 8.97 31.16 -19.15
C SER A 74 7.44 31.00 -19.11
N LYS A 75 6.89 29.83 -18.75
CA LYS A 75 5.44 29.56 -18.65
C LYS A 75 5.14 28.74 -17.39
N LYS A 76 5.31 29.39 -16.23
CA LYS A 76 5.42 28.73 -14.92
C LYS A 76 4.22 27.88 -14.47
N GLU A 77 2.98 28.30 -14.73
CA GLU A 77 1.81 27.71 -14.03
C GLU A 77 1.09 26.59 -14.78
N GLU A 78 0.98 26.61 -16.11
CA GLU A 78 0.29 25.54 -16.84
C GLU A 78 1.23 24.37 -17.17
N GLU A 79 2.52 24.65 -17.31
CA GLU A 79 3.49 23.68 -17.81
C GLU A 79 3.96 22.69 -16.73
N PHE A 80 3.89 23.06 -15.44
CA PHE A 80 4.27 22.15 -14.35
C PHE A 80 3.30 20.98 -14.22
N ILE A 81 1.98 21.26 -14.21
CA ILE A 81 0.94 20.21 -14.15
C ILE A 81 1.04 19.33 -15.39
N LEU A 82 1.21 19.96 -16.56
CA LEU A 82 1.32 19.27 -17.82
C LEU A 82 2.52 18.30 -17.85
N THR A 83 3.67 18.70 -17.30
CA THR A 83 4.86 17.84 -17.26
C THR A 83 4.63 16.60 -16.40
N GLY A 84 4.05 16.76 -15.20
CA GLY A 84 3.67 15.62 -14.35
C GLY A 84 2.67 14.67 -15.03
N LEU A 85 1.65 15.21 -15.70
CA LEU A 85 0.65 14.41 -16.42
C LEU A 85 1.24 13.69 -17.64
N LYS A 86 2.17 14.33 -18.38
CA LYS A 86 2.90 13.69 -19.49
C LYS A 86 3.71 12.49 -19.00
N THR A 87 4.42 12.63 -17.89
CA THR A 87 5.17 11.53 -17.25
C THR A 87 4.25 10.38 -16.87
N LEU A 88 3.10 10.69 -16.26
CA LEU A 88 2.11 9.69 -15.86
C LEU A 88 1.49 8.97 -17.06
N LEU A 89 1.17 9.68 -18.13
CA LEU A 89 0.69 9.09 -19.37
C LEU A 89 1.73 8.13 -19.97
N PHE A 90 2.99 8.58 -20.08
CA PHE A 90 4.07 7.78 -20.64
C PHE A 90 4.30 6.48 -19.86
N TYR A 91 4.34 6.56 -18.53
CA TYR A 91 4.50 5.38 -17.69
C TYR A 91 3.27 4.45 -17.73
N SER A 92 2.06 4.99 -17.78
CA SER A 92 0.83 4.19 -17.91
C SER A 92 0.80 3.40 -19.22
N VAL A 93 1.22 4.01 -20.33
CA VAL A 93 1.37 3.32 -21.62
C VAL A 93 2.41 2.20 -21.52
N PHE A 94 3.56 2.48 -20.91
CA PHE A 94 4.60 1.47 -20.72
C PHE A 94 4.11 0.28 -19.89
N THR A 95 3.43 0.54 -18.77
CA THR A 95 2.84 -0.51 -17.90
C THR A 95 1.77 -1.32 -18.61
N TYR A 96 0.96 -0.69 -19.45
CA TYR A 96 -0.04 -1.41 -20.26
C TYR A 96 0.63 -2.47 -21.14
N PHE A 97 1.69 -2.11 -21.86
CA PHE A 97 2.43 -3.07 -22.69
C PHE A 97 3.20 -4.11 -21.86
N ALA A 98 3.74 -3.71 -20.70
CA ALA A 98 4.36 -4.64 -19.76
C ALA A 98 3.35 -5.67 -19.22
N SER A 99 2.13 -5.23 -18.87
CA SER A 99 1.02 -6.12 -18.48
C SER A 99 0.70 -7.11 -19.58
N LYS A 100 0.59 -6.62 -20.82
CA LYS A 100 0.25 -7.47 -21.96
C LYS A 100 1.34 -8.49 -22.25
N THR A 101 2.61 -8.10 -22.12
CA THR A 101 3.77 -8.99 -22.24
C THR A 101 3.74 -10.08 -21.17
N ARG A 102 3.42 -9.73 -19.92
CA ARG A 102 3.27 -10.69 -18.83
C ARG A 102 2.13 -11.69 -19.10
N ASP A 103 0.98 -11.22 -19.58
CA ASP A 103 -0.16 -12.09 -19.90
C ASP A 103 0.16 -13.07 -21.02
N ILE A 104 1.02 -12.66 -21.97
CA ILE A 104 1.57 -13.56 -22.99
C ILE A 104 2.49 -14.59 -22.34
N LEU A 105 3.44 -14.18 -21.48
CA LEU A 105 4.43 -15.09 -20.89
C LEU A 105 3.84 -16.10 -19.88
N SER A 106 2.80 -15.72 -19.17
CA SER A 106 2.14 -16.54 -18.14
C SER A 106 0.64 -16.67 -18.44
N PRO A 107 0.26 -17.41 -19.49
CA PRO A 107 -1.15 -17.55 -19.86
C PRO A 107 -1.92 -18.25 -18.74
N THR A 108 -3.03 -17.66 -18.33
CA THR A 108 -3.90 -18.11 -17.23
C THR A 108 -4.53 -19.49 -17.43
N HIS A 109 -4.43 -20.07 -18.63
CA HIS A 109 -5.00 -21.38 -18.98
C HIS A 109 -3.89 -22.37 -19.38
N PRO A 110 -3.57 -23.36 -18.52
CA PRO A 110 -2.53 -24.36 -18.77
C PRO A 110 -2.78 -25.27 -19.99
N SER A 111 -4.04 -25.39 -20.45
CA SER A 111 -4.40 -26.25 -21.58
C SER A 111 -3.89 -25.76 -22.94
N LEU A 112 -3.46 -24.49 -23.04
CA LEU A 112 -2.84 -23.93 -24.25
C LEU A 112 -1.34 -24.22 -24.35
N PHE A 113 -0.70 -24.75 -23.30
CA PHE A 113 0.74 -25.00 -23.28
C PHE A 113 1.20 -26.19 -24.12
N HIS A 114 0.30 -27.11 -24.47
CA HIS A 114 0.71 -28.39 -25.06
C HIS A 114 1.40 -28.23 -26.44
N ASN A 115 1.27 -27.08 -27.09
CA ASN A 115 1.93 -26.75 -28.36
C ASN A 115 2.52 -25.32 -28.38
N TRP A 116 2.89 -24.77 -27.22
CA TRP A 116 3.41 -23.40 -27.17
C TRP A 116 4.82 -23.32 -27.77
N ASN A 117 4.89 -22.83 -29.01
CA ASN A 117 6.16 -22.56 -29.67
C ASN A 117 6.77 -21.28 -29.11
N LEU A 118 7.95 -21.37 -28.50
CA LEU A 118 8.72 -20.24 -27.97
C LEU A 118 8.87 -19.11 -29.01
N THR A 119 9.03 -19.47 -30.28
CA THR A 119 9.14 -18.54 -31.41
C THR A 119 7.87 -17.71 -31.61
N GLU A 120 6.69 -18.30 -31.43
CA GLU A 120 5.42 -17.59 -31.51
C GLU A 120 5.26 -16.61 -30.34
N GLY A 121 5.66 -17.03 -29.13
CA GLY A 121 5.67 -16.16 -27.95
C GLY A 121 6.58 -14.94 -28.12
N LEU A 122 7.82 -15.17 -28.56
CA LEU A 122 8.78 -14.08 -28.85
C LEU A 122 8.25 -13.12 -29.91
N CYS A 123 7.66 -13.62 -31.00
CA CYS A 123 7.10 -12.78 -32.04
C CYS A 123 5.95 -11.89 -31.51
N ARG A 124 5.07 -12.44 -30.65
CA ARG A 124 3.99 -11.66 -30.01
C ARG A 124 4.54 -10.58 -29.09
N ILE A 125 5.57 -10.87 -28.30
CA ILE A 125 6.24 -9.88 -27.44
C ILE A 125 6.83 -8.75 -28.30
N VAL A 126 7.58 -9.09 -29.36
CA VAL A 126 8.16 -8.08 -30.27
C VAL A 126 7.07 -7.20 -30.88
N ILE A 127 5.93 -7.76 -31.28
CA ILE A 127 4.79 -7.00 -31.81
C ILE A 127 4.21 -6.05 -30.76
N GLU A 128 4.04 -6.48 -29.50
CA GLU A 128 3.54 -5.59 -28.44
C GLU A 128 4.50 -4.43 -28.14
N TRP A 129 5.81 -4.68 -28.11
CA TRP A 129 6.80 -3.61 -27.94
C TRP A 129 6.90 -2.69 -29.17
N ALA A 130 6.68 -3.21 -30.38
CA ALA A 130 6.59 -2.40 -31.59
C ALA A 130 5.39 -1.43 -31.53
N LYS A 131 4.23 -1.87 -31.03
CA LYS A 131 3.08 -1.00 -30.77
C LYS A 131 3.42 0.10 -29.76
N ALA A 132 4.16 -0.24 -28.69
CA ALA A 132 4.60 0.75 -27.70
C ALA A 132 5.45 1.85 -28.36
N ILE A 133 6.40 1.47 -29.21
CA ILE A 133 7.24 2.41 -29.95
C ILE A 133 6.38 3.32 -30.85
N ILE A 134 5.41 2.76 -31.57
CA ILE A 134 4.50 3.54 -32.42
C ILE A 134 3.72 4.55 -31.59
N VAL A 135 3.15 4.15 -30.45
CA VAL A 135 2.42 5.07 -29.55
C VAL A 135 3.32 6.21 -29.09
N VAL A 136 4.58 5.94 -28.71
CA VAL A 136 5.53 6.98 -28.31
C VAL A 136 5.85 7.94 -29.46
N ILE A 137 6.02 7.43 -30.68
CA ILE A 137 6.24 8.27 -31.87
C ILE A 137 5.00 9.15 -32.14
N CYS A 138 3.80 8.58 -32.08
CA CYS A 138 2.55 9.35 -32.26
C CYS A 138 2.38 10.44 -31.20
N LEU A 139 2.70 10.15 -29.93
CA LEU A 139 2.68 11.15 -28.85
C LEU A 139 3.68 12.28 -29.14
N ARG A 140 4.86 11.95 -29.66
CA ARG A 140 5.88 12.94 -30.06
C ARG A 140 5.38 13.83 -31.20
N GLU A 141 4.72 13.26 -32.21
CA GLU A 141 4.13 14.01 -33.33
C GLU A 141 3.02 14.96 -32.88
N GLN A 142 2.25 14.58 -31.86
CA GLN A 142 1.23 15.44 -31.23
C GLN A 142 1.83 16.60 -30.41
N GLY A 143 3.17 16.76 -30.39
CA GLY A 143 3.86 17.82 -29.66
C GLY A 143 4.10 17.49 -28.18
N ILE A 144 3.86 16.24 -27.75
CA ILE A 144 4.21 15.79 -26.41
C ILE A 144 5.68 15.33 -26.43
N TYR A 145 6.59 16.30 -26.32
CA TYR A 145 8.01 16.03 -26.17
C TYR A 145 8.31 15.62 -24.72
N PHE A 146 8.75 14.37 -24.52
CA PHE A 146 9.12 13.83 -23.22
C PHE A 146 10.64 13.63 -23.16
N LYS A 147 11.34 14.53 -22.47
CA LYS A 147 12.80 14.44 -22.23
C LYS A 147 13.12 14.92 -20.82
N PRO A 148 12.75 14.14 -19.79
CA PRO A 148 12.98 14.52 -18.41
C PRO A 148 14.47 14.53 -18.06
N SER A 149 14.85 15.28 -17.02
CA SER A 149 16.13 15.08 -16.34
C SER A 149 16.24 13.66 -15.77
N VAL A 150 17.47 13.14 -15.75
CA VAL A 150 17.78 11.82 -15.20
C VAL A 150 17.31 11.64 -13.74
N PRO A 151 17.56 12.57 -12.79
CA PRO A 151 17.09 12.40 -11.41
C PRO A 151 15.56 12.39 -11.34
N TYR A 152 14.88 13.28 -12.06
CA TYR A 152 13.42 13.26 -12.13
C TYR A 152 12.88 11.91 -12.62
N ALA A 153 13.46 11.38 -13.70
CA ALA A 153 13.06 10.09 -14.27
C ALA A 153 13.25 8.95 -13.27
N ILE A 154 14.39 8.89 -12.57
CA ILE A 154 14.68 7.83 -11.58
C ILE A 154 13.67 7.84 -10.43
N PHE A 155 13.44 9.01 -9.81
CA PHE A 155 12.52 9.10 -8.66
C PHE A 155 11.07 8.82 -9.05
N THR A 156 10.59 9.42 -10.15
CA THR A 156 9.21 9.23 -10.62
C THR A 156 8.97 7.80 -11.09
N PHE A 157 9.90 7.20 -11.85
CA PHE A 157 9.77 5.82 -12.32
C PHE A 157 9.81 4.82 -11.16
N SER A 158 10.73 5.01 -10.20
CA SER A 158 10.80 4.14 -9.02
C SER A 158 9.52 4.16 -8.19
N TYR A 159 9.00 5.35 -7.88
CA TYR A 159 7.73 5.50 -7.16
C TYR A 159 6.55 4.88 -7.90
N TYR A 160 6.52 5.08 -9.22
CA TYR A 160 5.47 4.57 -10.09
C TYR A 160 5.46 3.04 -10.10
N LEU A 161 6.61 2.40 -10.36
CA LEU A 161 6.74 0.95 -10.35
C LEU A 161 6.26 0.35 -9.02
N CYS A 162 6.69 0.89 -7.90
CA CYS A 162 6.29 0.39 -6.57
C CYS A 162 4.79 0.58 -6.27
N THR A 163 4.10 1.46 -7.02
CA THR A 163 2.65 1.67 -6.87
C THR A 163 1.82 0.80 -7.83
N GLU A 164 2.43 0.16 -8.83
CA GLU A 164 1.71 -0.69 -9.78
C GLU A 164 1.46 -2.10 -9.22
N LYS A 165 0.24 -2.62 -9.43
CA LYS A 165 -0.15 -3.97 -8.99
C LYS A 165 0.70 -5.05 -9.65
N ILE A 166 1.01 -4.85 -10.93
CA ILE A 166 1.80 -5.78 -11.73
C ILE A 166 3.17 -6.00 -11.09
N PHE A 167 3.82 -4.91 -10.67
CA PHE A 167 5.13 -4.98 -10.02
C PHE A 167 5.02 -5.66 -8.65
N THR A 168 3.99 -5.34 -7.87
CA THR A 168 3.72 -6.01 -6.58
C THR A 168 3.55 -7.53 -6.75
N GLU A 169 2.80 -7.97 -7.76
CA GLU A 169 2.63 -9.40 -8.08
C GLU A 169 3.93 -10.08 -8.53
N ILE A 170 4.76 -9.38 -9.32
CA ILE A 170 6.07 -9.88 -9.75
C ILE A 170 6.99 -10.03 -8.53
N CYS A 171 7.06 -9.03 -7.66
CA CYS A 171 7.83 -9.08 -6.42
C CYS A 171 7.37 -10.23 -5.52
N LEU A 172 6.05 -10.45 -5.40
CA LEU A 172 5.50 -11.55 -4.62
C LEU A 172 5.95 -12.91 -5.17
N LYS A 173 5.83 -13.14 -6.48
CA LYS A 173 6.28 -14.38 -7.13
C LYS A 173 7.78 -14.59 -6.97
N LEU A 174 8.57 -13.52 -7.06
CA LEU A 174 10.01 -13.58 -6.87
C LEU A 174 10.36 -13.92 -5.41
N CYS A 175 9.68 -13.33 -4.43
CA CYS A 175 9.87 -13.66 -3.02
C CYS A 175 9.51 -15.12 -2.71
N GLN A 176 8.41 -15.62 -3.27
CA GLN A 176 8.00 -17.02 -3.13
C GLN A 176 8.98 -18.01 -3.77
N TYR A 177 9.56 -17.63 -4.92
CA TYR A 177 10.58 -18.45 -5.58
C TYR A 177 11.89 -18.53 -4.77
N LEU A 178 12.22 -17.47 -4.02
CA LEU A 178 13.44 -17.40 -3.21
C LEU A 178 13.29 -18.05 -1.82
N ASP A 179 12.08 -18.48 -1.43
CA ASP A 179 11.75 -19.21 -0.20
C ASP A 179 12.46 -18.67 1.05
N PHE A 180 12.25 -17.39 1.35
CA PHE A 180 12.86 -16.76 2.52
C PHE A 180 12.14 -17.17 3.80
N ASP A 181 12.83 -17.92 4.67
CA ASP A 181 12.36 -18.31 6.01
C ASP A 181 11.89 -17.12 6.88
N ILE A 182 12.41 -15.91 6.62
CA ILE A 182 12.11 -14.67 7.36
C ILE A 182 10.63 -14.26 7.26
N PHE A 183 9.96 -14.57 6.14
CA PHE A 183 8.61 -14.06 5.91
C PHE A 183 7.51 -14.95 6.48
N ASP A 184 7.84 -16.13 7.03
CA ASP A 184 6.85 -17.03 7.66
C ASP A 184 5.61 -17.28 6.77
N ASP A 185 5.79 -17.42 5.46
CA ASP A 185 4.72 -17.54 4.44
C ASP A 185 3.79 -16.30 4.32
N LEU A 186 4.08 -15.19 5.00
CA LEU A 186 3.29 -13.96 4.98
C LEU A 186 3.71 -12.99 3.86
N GLU A 187 4.35 -13.46 2.77
CA GLU A 187 4.92 -12.56 1.75
C GLU A 187 3.86 -11.66 1.11
N HIS A 188 2.64 -12.18 0.92
CA HIS A 188 1.50 -11.43 0.38
C HIS A 188 1.11 -10.18 1.20
N LEU A 189 1.50 -10.12 2.49
CA LEU A 189 1.31 -8.95 3.35
C LEU A 189 2.59 -8.12 3.48
N TYR A 190 3.75 -8.77 3.58
CA TYR A 190 5.04 -8.08 3.73
C TYR A 190 5.48 -7.36 2.47
N VAL A 191 5.33 -7.96 1.28
CA VAL A 191 5.75 -7.36 0.01
C VAL A 191 5.03 -6.02 -0.24
N PRO A 192 3.68 -5.93 -0.24
CA PRO A 192 3.01 -4.66 -0.42
C PRO A 192 3.30 -3.66 0.72
N LEU A 193 3.48 -4.13 1.96
CA LEU A 193 3.89 -3.29 3.09
C LEU A 193 5.26 -2.63 2.84
N VAL A 194 6.27 -3.41 2.45
CA VAL A 194 7.63 -2.92 2.19
C VAL A 194 7.64 -1.94 1.01
N LEU A 195 6.90 -2.23 -0.07
CA LEU A 195 6.75 -1.32 -1.20
C LEU A 195 6.08 0.00 -0.80
N ASN A 196 5.03 -0.06 0.03
CA ASN A 196 4.40 1.14 0.58
C ASN A 196 5.35 1.94 1.48
N MET A 197 6.12 1.28 2.35
CA MET A 197 7.12 1.96 3.18
C MET A 197 8.21 2.63 2.33
N TYR A 198 8.65 1.99 1.25
CA TYR A 198 9.61 2.56 0.31
C TYR A 198 9.05 3.80 -0.41
N THR A 199 7.83 3.73 -0.95
CA THR A 199 7.19 4.89 -1.61
C THR A 199 6.95 6.06 -0.65
N MET A 200 6.60 5.77 0.61
CA MET A 200 6.49 6.78 1.67
C MET A 200 7.84 7.44 1.96
N ALA A 201 8.94 6.66 2.01
CA ALA A 201 10.28 7.19 2.22
C ALA A 201 10.71 8.13 1.08
N LEU A 202 10.47 7.74 -0.18
CA LEU A 202 10.71 8.61 -1.35
C LEU A 202 9.89 9.90 -1.26
N SER A 203 8.61 9.79 -0.90
CA SER A 203 7.72 10.96 -0.74
C SER A 203 8.22 11.89 0.36
N LEU A 204 8.67 11.34 1.48
CA LEU A 204 9.22 12.13 2.59
C LEU A 204 10.48 12.88 2.17
N ILE A 205 11.40 12.24 1.45
CA ILE A 205 12.63 12.88 0.97
C ILE A 205 12.32 14.07 0.05
N ILE A 206 11.43 13.89 -0.94
CA ILE A 206 11.07 14.94 -1.89
C ILE A 206 10.31 16.08 -1.20
N ASN A 207 9.32 15.78 -0.36
CA ASN A 207 8.55 16.81 0.33
C ASN A 207 9.40 17.55 1.37
N LEU A 208 10.35 16.89 2.03
CA LEU A 208 11.31 17.54 2.93
C LEU A 208 12.20 18.52 2.18
N TYR A 209 12.67 18.14 1.00
CA TYR A 209 13.44 19.04 0.13
C TYR A 209 12.62 20.27 -0.30
N LEU A 210 11.36 20.07 -0.71
CA LEU A 210 10.44 21.17 -1.04
C LEU A 210 10.16 22.08 0.16
N LEU A 211 10.08 21.51 1.37
CA LEU A 211 9.91 22.27 2.61
C LEU A 211 11.12 23.17 2.91
N ILE A 212 12.34 22.70 2.60
CA ILE A 212 13.57 23.49 2.76
C ILE A 212 13.62 24.68 1.80
N ILE A 213 13.14 24.51 0.56
CA ILE A 213 13.05 25.59 -0.43
C ILE A 213 11.99 26.63 -0.04
N ALA A 214 10.95 26.22 0.70
CA ALA A 214 9.89 27.07 1.27
C ALA A 214 9.07 27.90 0.25
N GLU A 215 9.20 27.67 -1.05
CA GLU A 215 8.44 28.38 -2.08
C GLU A 215 6.97 27.92 -2.18
N PHE A 216 6.68 26.64 -1.95
CA PHE A 216 5.38 26.01 -2.24
C PHE A 216 4.74 25.31 -1.03
N MET A 217 4.71 25.96 0.13
CA MET A 217 4.30 25.37 1.41
C MET A 217 2.91 24.71 1.39
N THR A 218 1.89 25.41 0.88
CA THR A 218 0.51 24.89 0.84
C THR A 218 0.39 23.62 0.00
N PHE A 219 1.05 23.61 -1.17
CA PHE A 219 1.06 22.43 -2.04
C PHE A 219 1.78 21.25 -1.37
N THR A 220 2.91 21.50 -0.70
CA THR A 220 3.66 20.46 0.03
C THR A 220 2.81 19.80 1.11
N PHE A 221 1.98 20.54 1.86
CA PHE A 221 1.08 19.93 2.85
C PHE A 221 0.02 19.03 2.22
N VAL A 222 -0.59 19.46 1.13
CA VAL A 222 -1.57 18.65 0.38
C VAL A 222 -0.90 17.40 -0.21
N SER A 223 0.30 17.56 -0.78
CA SER A 223 1.12 16.45 -1.28
C SER A 223 1.43 15.44 -0.17
N CYS A 224 1.89 15.90 1.01
CA CYS A 224 2.15 15.04 2.16
C CYS A 224 0.90 14.27 2.62
N TYR A 225 -0.27 14.89 2.57
CA TYR A 225 -1.52 14.21 2.90
C TYR A 225 -1.79 13.00 1.98
N PHE A 226 -1.76 13.19 0.66
CA PHE A 226 -2.04 12.12 -0.30
C PHE A 226 -0.91 11.09 -0.46
N THR A 227 0.35 11.52 -0.36
CA THR A 227 1.52 10.67 -0.62
C THR A 227 2.03 9.94 0.61
N ILE A 228 1.88 10.53 1.80
CA ILE A 228 2.38 9.98 3.07
C ILE A 228 1.23 9.55 3.98
N TYR A 229 0.32 10.47 4.35
CA TYR A 229 -0.68 10.20 5.40
C TYR A 229 -1.68 9.11 4.99
N ILE A 230 -2.31 9.22 3.81
CA ILE A 230 -3.25 8.19 3.33
C ILE A 230 -2.53 6.85 3.13
N ARG A 231 -1.28 6.88 2.66
CA ARG A 231 -0.48 5.67 2.43
C ARG A 231 -0.03 4.98 3.72
N LEU A 232 0.27 5.77 4.76
CA LEU A 232 0.51 5.26 6.12
C LEU A 232 -0.77 4.61 6.66
N LYS A 233 -1.93 5.22 6.42
CA LYS A 233 -3.23 4.68 6.84
C LYS A 233 -3.52 3.35 6.15
N ASP A 234 -3.34 3.26 4.83
CA ASP A 234 -3.44 2.01 4.06
C ASP A 234 -2.47 0.94 4.62
N SER A 235 -1.20 1.29 4.76
CA SER A 235 -0.15 0.42 5.33
C SER A 235 -0.51 -0.12 6.71
N TYR A 236 -1.05 0.75 7.57
CA TYR A 236 -1.41 0.39 8.93
C TYR A 236 -2.62 -0.54 8.97
N TYR A 237 -3.75 -0.14 8.36
CA TYR A 237 -5.02 -0.85 8.53
C TYR A 237 -5.16 -2.11 7.66
N ASN A 238 -4.55 -2.14 6.47
CA ASN A 238 -4.70 -3.27 5.55
C ASN A 238 -3.58 -4.30 5.67
N TYR A 239 -2.38 -3.89 6.09
CA TYR A 239 -1.23 -4.79 6.13
C TYR A 239 -0.69 -4.98 7.56
N TRP A 240 -0.30 -3.91 8.25
CA TRP A 240 0.37 -4.01 9.55
C TRP A 240 -0.49 -4.63 10.64
N THR A 241 -1.76 -4.21 10.77
CA THR A 241 -2.71 -4.80 11.73
C THR A 241 -2.89 -6.30 11.50
N VAL A 242 -3.00 -6.71 10.23
CA VAL A 242 -3.17 -8.12 9.82
C VAL A 242 -1.92 -8.93 10.11
N VAL A 243 -0.73 -8.40 9.77
CA VAL A 243 0.56 -9.03 10.09
C VAL A 243 0.75 -9.18 11.60
N LYS A 244 0.44 -8.12 12.36
CA LYS A 244 0.54 -8.13 13.82
C LYS A 244 -0.43 -9.14 14.44
N LEU A 245 -1.64 -9.24 13.90
CA LEU A 245 -2.63 -10.22 14.34
C LEU A 245 -2.18 -11.64 14.00
N ALA A 246 -1.80 -11.91 12.75
CA ALA A 246 -1.31 -13.21 12.31
C ALA A 246 -0.12 -13.69 13.14
N ARG A 247 0.85 -12.79 13.43
CA ARG A 247 2.00 -13.11 14.29
C ARG A 247 1.56 -13.44 15.71
N LYS A 248 0.71 -12.63 16.33
CA LYS A 248 0.20 -12.89 17.69
C LYS A 248 -0.57 -14.21 17.77
N THR A 249 -1.43 -14.46 16.79
CA THR A 249 -2.22 -15.70 16.70
C THR A 249 -1.28 -16.91 16.57
N PHE A 250 -0.25 -16.82 15.71
CA PHE A 250 0.72 -17.90 15.54
C PHE A 250 1.62 -18.13 16.77
N GLU A 251 2.07 -17.06 17.43
CA GLU A 251 2.87 -17.11 18.67
C GLU A 251 2.08 -17.72 19.83
N ASN A 252 0.78 -17.40 19.93
CA ASN A 252 -0.08 -17.90 21.00
C ASN A 252 -0.48 -19.37 20.83
N PHE A 253 -0.32 -19.95 19.65
CA PHE A 253 -0.63 -21.36 19.44
C PHE A 253 0.41 -22.27 20.08
N ARG A 254 -0.08 -23.16 20.94
CA ARG A 254 0.76 -24.15 21.61
C ARG A 254 1.34 -25.10 20.56
N THR A 255 2.64 -25.34 20.63
CA THR A 255 3.27 -26.39 19.84
C THR A 255 2.95 -27.74 20.49
N ALA A 256 2.43 -28.69 19.70
CA ALA A 256 2.16 -30.04 20.17
C ALA A 256 3.46 -30.69 20.66
N SER A 257 3.41 -31.32 21.83
CA SER A 257 4.52 -32.17 22.28
C SER A 257 4.56 -33.45 21.47
N GLN A 258 5.72 -34.12 21.44
CA GLN A 258 5.87 -35.35 20.66
C GLN A 258 4.94 -36.47 21.14
N LYS A 259 4.68 -36.55 22.45
CA LYS A 259 3.72 -37.49 23.03
C LYS A 259 2.29 -37.23 22.57
N GLU A 260 1.86 -35.98 22.55
CA GLU A 260 0.51 -35.62 22.08
C GLU A 260 0.33 -35.89 20.58
N LEU A 261 1.42 -35.77 19.81
CA LEU A 261 1.40 -36.07 18.38
C LEU A 261 1.33 -37.58 18.12
N GLU A 262 2.05 -38.37 18.92
CA GLU A 262 1.99 -39.83 18.92
C GLU A 262 0.62 -40.36 19.39
N GLU A 263 -0.02 -39.67 20.34
CA GLU A 263 -1.35 -40.05 20.86
C GLU A 263 -2.49 -39.64 19.92
N PHE A 264 -2.36 -38.51 19.21
CA PHE A 264 -3.35 -38.09 18.21
C PHE A 264 -3.28 -38.95 16.93
N ASP A 265 -2.07 -39.37 16.50
CA ASP A 265 -1.74 -40.21 15.32
C ASP A 265 -2.59 -39.97 14.05
N ASP A 266 -2.98 -38.72 13.80
CA ASP A 266 -3.79 -38.33 12.64
C ASP A 266 -2.98 -37.51 11.61
N VAL A 267 -3.59 -37.29 10.45
CA VAL A 267 -3.05 -36.44 9.37
C VAL A 267 -3.54 -35.00 9.51
N CYS A 268 -2.78 -34.06 8.96
CA CYS A 268 -3.22 -32.66 8.96
C CYS A 268 -4.46 -32.52 8.06
N ALA A 269 -5.55 -31.96 8.58
CA ALA A 269 -6.81 -31.79 7.84
C ALA A 269 -6.71 -30.85 6.61
N VAL A 270 -5.58 -30.16 6.41
CA VAL A 270 -5.35 -29.24 5.29
C VAL A 270 -4.57 -29.92 4.16
N CYS A 271 -3.41 -30.50 4.45
CA CYS A 271 -2.56 -31.14 3.43
C CYS A 271 -2.70 -32.67 3.37
N LEU A 272 -3.47 -33.27 4.29
CA LEU A 272 -3.73 -34.71 4.41
C LEU A 272 -2.47 -35.57 4.62
N ASN A 273 -1.35 -34.96 5.02
CA ASN A 273 -0.10 -35.65 5.33
C ASN A 273 0.09 -35.86 6.84
N LYS A 274 0.85 -36.90 7.21
CA LYS A 274 1.16 -37.22 8.61
C LYS A 274 1.93 -36.06 9.28
N MET A 275 1.58 -35.74 10.51
CA MET A 275 2.17 -34.63 11.25
C MET A 275 3.41 -35.08 12.03
N SER A 276 4.57 -34.48 11.72
CA SER A 276 5.82 -34.62 12.51
C SER A 276 6.03 -33.44 13.49
N LYS A 277 5.41 -32.30 13.17
CA LYS A 277 5.29 -31.12 14.02
C LYS A 277 3.88 -30.56 13.82
N ALA A 278 3.21 -30.21 14.92
CA ALA A 278 1.89 -29.58 14.86
C ALA A 278 1.80 -28.37 15.78
N LYS A 279 0.99 -27.40 15.36
CA LYS A 279 0.45 -26.34 16.20
C LYS A 279 -0.98 -26.71 16.59
N ILE A 280 -1.29 -26.46 17.85
CA ILE A 280 -2.61 -26.71 18.44
C ILE A 280 -3.31 -25.36 18.58
N THR A 281 -4.47 -25.26 17.96
CA THR A 281 -5.33 -24.07 18.01
C THR A 281 -6.08 -24.00 19.36
N PRO A 282 -6.65 -22.84 19.76
CA PRO A 282 -7.43 -22.72 21.00
C PRO A 282 -8.67 -23.62 21.02
N CYS A 283 -9.18 -24.01 19.85
CA CYS A 283 -10.24 -25.01 19.71
C CYS A 283 -9.72 -26.46 19.68
N ASN A 284 -8.47 -26.69 20.09
CA ASN A 284 -7.79 -27.99 20.21
C ASN A 284 -7.66 -28.80 18.91
N HIS A 285 -7.60 -28.12 17.76
CA HIS A 285 -7.33 -28.79 16.48
C HIS A 285 -5.84 -28.72 16.12
N PHE A 286 -5.34 -29.79 15.52
CA PHE A 286 -3.93 -29.97 15.17
C PHE A 286 -3.70 -29.69 13.68
N PHE A 287 -2.69 -28.89 13.38
CA PHE A 287 -2.30 -28.58 12.00
C PHE A 287 -0.77 -28.51 11.89
N HIS A 288 -0.21 -28.79 10.71
CA HIS A 288 1.18 -28.40 10.46
C HIS A 288 1.32 -26.88 10.63
N PRO A 289 2.45 -26.39 11.16
CA PRO A 289 2.70 -24.96 11.30
C PRO A 289 2.47 -24.19 9.99
N ASN A 290 2.94 -24.73 8.86
CA ASN A 290 2.81 -24.10 7.54
C ASN A 290 1.37 -24.14 7.02
N CYS A 291 0.67 -25.28 7.15
CA CYS A 291 -0.73 -25.39 6.76
C CYS A 291 -1.65 -24.46 7.57
N LEU A 292 -1.37 -24.30 8.87
CA LEU A 292 -2.11 -23.37 9.72
C LEU A 292 -1.86 -21.92 9.33
N LYS A 293 -0.61 -21.57 9.00
CA LYS A 293 -0.26 -20.25 8.46
C LYS A 293 -1.04 -19.97 7.17
N GLU A 294 -1.06 -20.90 6.22
CA GLU A 294 -1.84 -20.76 4.98
C GLU A 294 -3.33 -20.53 5.23
N CYS A 295 -3.91 -21.27 6.16
CA CYS A 295 -5.30 -21.09 6.55
C CYS A 295 -5.55 -19.68 7.12
N LEU A 296 -4.66 -19.19 7.99
CA LEU A 296 -4.70 -17.82 8.53
C LEU A 296 -4.57 -16.73 7.46
N LYS A 297 -3.85 -16.99 6.35
CA LYS A 297 -3.80 -16.06 5.20
C LYS A 297 -5.19 -15.83 4.59
N SER A 298 -5.99 -16.90 4.53
CA SER A 298 -7.31 -16.89 3.87
C SER A 298 -8.44 -16.47 4.80
N SER A 299 -8.40 -16.89 6.07
CA SER A 299 -9.44 -16.59 7.06
C SER A 299 -8.91 -16.77 8.48
N LEU A 300 -9.38 -15.93 9.41
CA LEU A 300 -9.07 -16.07 10.84
C LEU A 300 -9.97 -17.08 11.56
N LEU A 301 -10.45 -18.10 10.82
CA LEU A 301 -11.37 -19.13 11.32
C LEU A 301 -10.70 -20.50 11.23
N CYS A 302 -10.95 -21.36 12.23
CA CYS A 302 -10.48 -22.74 12.20
C CYS A 302 -11.05 -23.49 10.99
N PRO A 303 -10.22 -24.15 10.15
CA PRO A 303 -10.69 -24.91 8.99
C PRO A 303 -11.73 -25.98 9.33
N ILE A 304 -11.58 -26.61 10.50
CA ILE A 304 -12.41 -27.72 10.98
C ILE A 304 -13.72 -27.20 11.60
N CYS A 305 -13.64 -26.34 12.62
CA CYS A 305 -14.83 -25.94 13.39
C CYS A 305 -15.38 -24.55 13.05
N LYS A 306 -14.73 -23.78 12.16
CA LYS A 306 -15.11 -22.41 11.77
C LYS A 306 -15.21 -21.38 12.91
N VAL A 307 -14.73 -21.73 14.10
CA VAL A 307 -14.59 -20.80 15.24
C VAL A 307 -13.38 -19.90 15.00
N SER A 308 -13.50 -18.61 15.33
CA SER A 308 -12.38 -17.66 15.26
C SER A 308 -11.26 -18.07 16.22
N PHE A 309 -10.02 -17.95 15.75
CA PHE A 309 -8.83 -18.22 16.56
C PHE A 309 -8.64 -17.24 17.71
#